data_AF-A0A0G1BDC6-F1
#
_entry.id   AF-A0A0G1BDC6-F1
#
_cell.length_a   1.000
_cell.length_b   1.000
_cell.length_c   1.000
_cell.angle_alpha   90.00
_cell.angle_beta   90.00
_cell.angle_gamma   90.00
#
_symmetry.space_group_name_H-M   'P 1'
#
loop_
_entity.id
_entity.type
_entity.pdbx_description
1 polymer ?
#
loop_
_entity_poly.entity_id
_entity_poly.type
_entity_poly.pdbx_seq_one_letter_code
_entity_poly.pdbx_strand_id
1 'polypeptide(L)'
;FNMKVVGFDVRQSQELTNSLGFSYLPLQELLKTADIVTIHVPYSQETHHLINKDNIFLIRKGALLVNTSRGAVVETDALFQAITQDHLGGAALDVLESEGELKEEAELLSNGKLNAEKAKSVLENHILIDLPNVIITPHMAFYTKEAEESIMETTTNNIKGVLAGTPQNIVNP
;
A
#
# COMPACT_ATOMS: atom_id res chain seq x y z
N PHE A 1 -21.26 -2.85 7.72
CA PHE A 1 -20.43 -2.61 8.92
C PHE A 1 -20.88 -1.43 9.79
N ASN A 2 -21.84 -0.58 9.37
CA ASN A 2 -22.32 0.58 10.16
C ASN A 2 -21.20 1.51 10.67
N MET A 3 -20.09 1.58 9.95
CA MET A 3 -18.97 2.45 10.28
C MET A 3 -19.27 3.86 9.82
N LYS A 4 -18.79 4.85 10.57
CA LYS A 4 -18.68 6.22 10.08
C LYS A 4 -17.47 6.28 9.15
N VAL A 5 -17.69 6.58 7.88
CA VAL A 5 -16.62 6.63 6.88
C VAL A 5 -16.19 8.08 6.66
N VAL A 6 -14.88 8.30 6.70
CA VAL A 6 -14.24 9.56 6.30
C VAL A 6 -13.17 9.25 5.25
N GLY A 7 -12.99 10.16 4.29
CA GLY A 7 -12.03 10.00 3.20
C GLY A 7 -11.06 11.17 3.10
N PHE A 8 -9.92 10.94 2.49
CA PHE A 8 -9.01 11.98 2.03
C PHE A 8 -8.69 11.69 0.56
N ASP A 9 -8.86 12.69 -0.29
CA ASP A 9 -8.41 12.66 -1.67
C ASP A 9 -8.03 14.09 -2.08
N VAL A 10 -7.00 14.22 -2.91
CA VAL A 10 -6.60 15.52 -3.50
C VAL A 10 -7.66 16.05 -4.47
N ARG A 11 -8.54 15.18 -4.98
CA ARG A 11 -9.71 15.48 -5.81
C ARG A 11 -10.97 14.97 -5.14
N GLN A 12 -11.69 15.89 -4.51
CA GLN A 12 -12.93 15.58 -3.83
C GLN A 12 -14.12 15.59 -4.79
N SER A 13 -14.99 14.59 -4.68
CA SER A 13 -16.26 14.52 -5.40
C SER A 13 -17.44 14.59 -4.44
N GLN A 14 -18.26 15.64 -4.56
CA GLN A 14 -19.48 15.80 -3.78
C GLN A 14 -20.57 14.78 -4.18
N GLU A 15 -20.55 14.32 -5.42
CA GLU A 15 -21.47 13.28 -5.88
C GLU A 15 -21.21 11.95 -5.16
N LEU A 16 -19.92 11.61 -4.98
CA LEU A 16 -19.53 10.40 -4.24
C LEU A 16 -19.90 10.49 -2.76
N THR A 17 -19.68 11.63 -2.10
CA THR A 17 -20.06 11.80 -0.69
C THR A 17 -21.57 11.68 -0.49
N ASN A 18 -22.37 12.23 -1.41
CA ASN A 18 -23.82 12.15 -1.36
C ASN A 18 -24.35 10.72 -1.63
N SER A 19 -23.76 10.00 -2.59
CA SER A 19 -24.22 8.66 -2.98
C SER A 19 -23.75 7.56 -2.04
N LEU A 20 -22.55 7.68 -1.46
CA LEU A 20 -21.94 6.67 -0.60
C LEU A 20 -22.01 7.00 0.91
N GLY A 21 -22.41 8.22 1.27
CA GLY A 21 -22.66 8.61 2.67
C GLY A 21 -21.40 8.76 3.54
N PHE A 22 -20.29 9.25 2.96
CA PHE A 22 -19.05 9.57 3.69
C PHE A 22 -18.72 11.07 3.61
N SER A 23 -17.72 11.52 4.36
CA SER A 23 -17.26 12.91 4.32
C SER A 23 -15.76 13.00 4.11
N TYR A 24 -15.30 14.01 3.39
CA TYR A 24 -13.87 14.28 3.28
C TYR A 24 -13.35 15.00 4.52
N LEU A 25 -12.14 14.66 4.95
CA LEU A 25 -11.38 15.37 5.97
C LEU A 25 -9.95 15.63 5.48
N PRO A 26 -9.28 16.69 5.96
CA PRO A 26 -7.84 16.81 5.83
C PRO A 26 -7.14 15.58 6.38
N LEU A 27 -6.04 15.12 5.73
CA LEU A 27 -5.33 13.89 6.11
C LEU A 27 -5.02 13.83 7.62
N GLN A 28 -4.48 14.90 8.20
CA GLN A 28 -4.15 14.91 9.63
C GLN A 28 -5.37 14.73 10.53
N GLU A 29 -6.54 15.26 10.15
CA GLU A 29 -7.78 15.08 10.92
C GLU A 29 -8.33 13.66 10.75
N LEU A 30 -8.22 13.09 9.54
CA LEU A 30 -8.56 11.69 9.29
C LEU A 30 -7.74 10.75 10.18
N LEU A 31 -6.41 10.92 10.20
CA LEU A 31 -5.52 10.07 11.02
C LEU A 31 -5.89 10.15 12.51
N LYS A 32 -6.20 11.35 13.03
CA LYS A 32 -6.61 11.55 14.42
C LYS A 32 -7.99 10.99 14.78
N THR A 33 -8.82 10.67 13.78
CA THR A 33 -10.23 10.30 14.00
C THR A 33 -10.59 8.88 13.61
N ALA A 34 -9.81 8.24 12.75
CA ALA A 34 -10.09 6.90 12.27
C ALA A 34 -9.61 5.82 13.25
N ASP A 35 -10.46 4.82 13.50
CA ASP A 35 -10.10 3.61 14.25
C ASP A 35 -9.50 2.53 13.34
N ILE A 36 -9.76 2.65 12.03
CA ILE A 36 -9.14 1.84 10.96
C ILE A 36 -8.78 2.80 9.82
N VAL A 37 -7.51 2.82 9.42
CA VAL A 37 -7.00 3.58 8.28
C VAL A 37 -6.68 2.60 7.16
N THR A 38 -7.24 2.81 5.98
CA THR A 38 -6.96 2.00 4.78
C THR A 38 -6.46 2.87 3.64
N ILE A 39 -5.42 2.42 2.95
CA ILE A 39 -4.70 3.19 1.93
C ILE A 39 -5.06 2.70 0.53
N HIS A 40 -5.55 3.62 -0.30
CA HIS A 40 -5.99 3.35 -1.68
C HIS A 40 -5.51 4.43 -2.66
N VAL A 41 -4.31 4.96 -2.45
CA VAL A 41 -3.73 5.99 -3.32
C VAL A 41 -2.77 5.36 -4.34
N PRO A 42 -2.65 5.92 -5.56
CA PRO A 42 -1.59 5.54 -6.47
C PRO A 42 -0.23 5.95 -5.88
N TYR A 43 0.83 5.27 -6.32
CA TYR A 43 2.19 5.69 -6.01
C TYR A 43 2.66 6.78 -6.98
N SER A 44 3.15 7.88 -6.41
CA SER A 44 3.82 8.99 -7.08
C SER A 44 4.85 9.61 -6.13
N GLN A 45 5.57 10.64 -6.56
CA GLN A 45 6.50 11.35 -5.69
C GLN A 45 5.77 12.04 -4.51
N GLU A 46 4.54 12.49 -4.72
CA GLU A 46 3.71 13.15 -3.72
C GLU A 46 3.10 12.18 -2.70
N THR A 47 2.91 10.92 -3.07
CA THR A 47 2.39 9.88 -2.17
C THR A 47 3.46 8.94 -1.62
N HIS A 48 4.72 9.10 -2.06
CA HIS A 48 5.86 8.42 -1.47
C HIS A 48 5.98 8.82 0.01
N HIS A 49 5.94 7.84 0.90
CA HIS A 49 5.91 8.03 2.35
C HIS A 49 4.83 9.02 2.79
N LEU A 50 3.63 8.92 2.17
CA LEU A 50 2.45 9.68 2.60
C LEU A 50 2.16 9.44 4.08
N ILE A 51 2.32 8.20 4.54
CA ILE A 51 2.37 7.85 5.96
C ILE A 51 3.85 7.67 6.34
N ASN A 52 4.32 8.49 7.27
CA ASN A 52 5.73 8.61 7.62
C ASN A 52 5.90 8.90 9.11
N LYS A 53 7.15 9.00 9.57
CA LYS A 53 7.47 9.27 10.98
C LYS A 53 6.83 10.52 11.57
N ASP A 54 6.54 11.53 10.74
CA ASP A 54 5.98 12.81 11.20
C ASP A 54 4.47 12.72 11.45
N ASN A 55 3.78 11.78 10.81
CA ASN A 55 2.31 11.69 10.88
C ASN A 55 1.76 10.34 11.34
N ILE A 56 2.55 9.27 11.38
CA ILE A 56 2.06 7.94 11.76
C ILE A 56 1.55 7.92 13.21
N PHE A 57 2.19 8.69 14.10
CA PHE A 57 1.76 8.84 15.49
C PHE A 57 0.55 9.77 15.68
N LEU A 58 0.03 10.37 14.60
CA LEU A 58 -1.28 11.02 14.61
C LEU A 58 -2.42 10.01 14.48
N ILE A 59 -2.13 8.80 13.98
CA ILE A 59 -3.11 7.72 13.96
C ILE A 59 -3.54 7.45 15.41
N ARG A 60 -4.82 7.18 15.64
CA ARG A 60 -5.28 6.89 17.00
C ARG A 60 -4.52 5.71 17.59
N LYS A 61 -4.11 5.84 18.85
CA LYS A 61 -3.52 4.72 19.59
C LYS A 61 -4.48 3.53 19.60
N GLY A 62 -4.00 2.35 19.19
CA GLY A 62 -4.78 1.12 19.06
C GLY A 62 -5.54 0.96 17.75
N ALA A 63 -5.49 1.94 16.83
CA ALA A 63 -6.11 1.81 15.52
C ALA A 63 -5.34 0.83 14.61
N LEU A 64 -6.04 0.35 13.57
CA LEU A 64 -5.48 -0.58 12.59
C LEU A 64 -5.09 0.16 11.31
N LEU A 65 -3.95 -0.22 10.72
CA LEU A 65 -3.52 0.26 9.40
C LEU A 65 -3.64 -0.85 8.36
N VAL A 66 -4.24 -0.55 7.20
CA VAL A 66 -4.36 -1.48 6.08
C VAL A 66 -3.73 -0.86 4.83
N ASN A 67 -2.78 -1.56 4.20
CA ASN A 67 -2.20 -1.14 2.94
C ASN A 67 -2.31 -2.25 1.89
N THR A 68 -3.12 -2.01 0.86
CA THR A 68 -3.29 -2.88 -0.30
C THR A 68 -2.97 -2.16 -1.60
N SER A 69 -2.37 -0.95 -1.52
CA SER A 69 -2.07 -0.13 -2.70
C SER A 69 -0.62 -0.35 -3.17
N ARG A 70 0.34 0.33 -2.55
CA ARG A 70 1.77 0.25 -2.86
C ARG A 70 2.58 0.40 -1.57
N GLY A 71 3.63 -0.42 -1.43
CA GLY A 71 4.45 -0.46 -0.21
C GLY A 71 5.04 0.90 0.16
N ALA A 72 5.72 1.56 -0.78
CA ALA A 72 6.40 2.84 -0.59
C ALA A 72 5.48 4.05 -0.30
N VAL A 73 4.16 3.85 -0.17
CA VAL A 73 3.25 4.88 0.37
C VAL A 73 3.37 5.00 1.89
N VAL A 74 3.80 3.93 2.55
CA VAL A 74 4.07 3.89 4.00
C VAL A 74 5.57 3.72 4.20
N GLU A 75 6.19 4.61 4.96
CA GLU A 75 7.59 4.48 5.37
C GLU A 75 7.73 3.28 6.33
N THR A 76 8.55 2.29 5.93
CA THR A 76 8.70 1.03 6.70
C THR A 76 9.18 1.27 8.13
N ASP A 77 10.18 2.14 8.32
CA ASP A 77 10.73 2.49 9.65
C ASP A 77 9.67 3.12 10.56
N ALA A 78 8.84 4.01 9.99
CA ALA A 78 7.76 4.64 10.73
C ALA A 78 6.72 3.61 11.20
N LEU A 79 6.32 2.71 10.31
CA LEU A 79 5.38 1.62 10.63
C LEU A 79 5.96 0.67 11.69
N PHE A 80 7.21 0.26 11.50
CA PHE A 80 7.93 -0.59 12.44
C PHE A 80 7.94 0.04 13.84
N GLN A 81 8.29 1.32 13.96
CA GLN A 81 8.28 2.03 15.23
C GLN A 81 6.87 2.14 15.83
N ALA A 82 5.85 2.48 15.03
CA ALA A 82 4.49 2.62 15.54
C ALA A 82 3.90 1.30 16.05
N ILE A 83 4.24 0.16 15.43
CA ILE A 83 3.81 -1.17 15.89
C ILE A 83 4.60 -1.60 17.14
N THR A 84 5.94 -1.50 17.11
CA THR A 84 6.79 -1.97 18.22
C THR A 84 6.69 -1.11 19.48
N GLN A 85 6.19 0.12 19.39
CA GLN A 85 5.89 0.98 20.53
C GLN A 85 4.44 0.85 21.04
N ASP A 86 3.70 -0.18 20.60
CA ASP A 86 2.30 -0.42 20.93
C ASP A 86 1.40 0.81 20.64
N HIS A 87 1.78 1.61 19.64
CA HIS A 87 1.00 2.77 19.22
C HIS A 87 -0.12 2.33 18.29
N LEU A 88 0.20 1.59 17.23
CA LEU A 88 -0.81 0.95 16.38
C LEU A 88 -1.28 -0.36 17.01
N GLY A 89 -2.58 -0.64 16.91
CA GLY A 89 -3.15 -1.90 17.35
C GLY A 89 -2.73 -3.07 16.47
N GLY A 90 -2.39 -2.79 15.21
CA GLY A 90 -1.90 -3.76 14.25
C GLY A 90 -1.87 -3.23 12.82
N ALA A 91 -1.32 -4.03 11.90
CA ALA A 91 -1.26 -3.71 10.48
C ALA A 91 -1.62 -4.91 9.59
N ALA A 92 -2.30 -4.66 8.48
CA ALA A 92 -2.53 -5.64 7.42
C ALA A 92 -1.96 -5.10 6.09
N LEU A 93 -0.93 -5.77 5.56
CA LEU A 93 -0.20 -5.31 4.40
C LEU A 93 -0.24 -6.38 3.30
N ASP A 94 -0.82 -6.06 2.16
CA ASP A 94 -0.68 -6.89 0.96
C ASP A 94 0.54 -6.48 0.12
N VAL A 95 1.15 -5.36 0.48
CA VAL A 95 2.29 -4.77 -0.21
C VAL A 95 3.35 -4.34 0.79
N LEU A 96 4.62 -4.53 0.44
CA LEU A 96 5.76 -4.07 1.24
C LEU A 96 6.60 -3.08 0.45
N GLU A 97 7.24 -2.14 1.15
CA GLU A 97 8.27 -1.32 0.54
C GLU A 97 9.38 -2.23 0.01
N SER A 98 9.79 -2.02 -1.23
CA SER A 98 10.79 -2.86 -1.91
C SER A 98 10.37 -4.32 -2.11
N GLU A 99 9.07 -4.65 -2.16
CA GLU A 99 8.59 -6.02 -2.45
C GLU A 99 9.08 -6.60 -3.79
N GLY A 100 9.33 -5.73 -4.79
CA GLY A 100 9.91 -6.12 -6.07
C GLY A 100 11.41 -6.45 -5.98
N GLU A 101 12.09 -5.92 -4.96
CA GLU A 101 13.48 -6.25 -4.62
C GLU A 101 13.57 -7.58 -3.87
N LEU A 102 12.45 -8.22 -3.49
CA LEU A 102 12.46 -9.55 -2.86
C LEU A 102 12.87 -10.67 -3.83
N LYS A 103 12.63 -10.50 -5.14
CA LYS A 103 13.24 -11.38 -6.17
C LYS A 103 14.76 -11.21 -6.23
N GLU A 104 15.26 -10.09 -5.71
CA GLU A 104 16.66 -9.72 -5.66
C GLU A 104 17.28 -10.02 -4.28
N GLU A 105 16.64 -10.64 -3.29
CA GLU A 105 17.31 -10.96 -1.99
C GLU A 105 18.61 -11.77 -2.20
N ALA A 106 18.54 -12.78 -3.07
CA ALA A 106 19.71 -13.54 -3.49
C ALA A 106 20.71 -12.67 -4.29
N GLU A 107 20.21 -11.71 -5.09
CA GLU A 107 21.04 -10.77 -5.86
C GLU A 107 21.67 -9.65 -5.00
N LEU A 108 21.02 -9.26 -3.90
CA LEU A 108 21.47 -8.28 -2.91
C LEU A 108 22.64 -8.86 -2.12
N LEU A 109 22.56 -10.14 -1.79
CA LEU A 109 23.65 -10.91 -1.18
C LEU A 109 24.80 -11.17 -2.17
N SER A 110 24.52 -11.35 -3.47
CA SER A 110 25.54 -11.70 -4.46
C SER A 110 26.25 -10.49 -5.09
N ASN A 111 25.60 -9.33 -5.19
CA ASN A 111 26.12 -8.19 -5.95
C ASN A 111 26.72 -7.07 -5.09
N GLY A 112 26.73 -7.21 -3.76
CA GLY A 112 27.33 -6.21 -2.85
C GLY A 112 26.67 -4.82 -2.91
N LYS A 113 25.46 -4.72 -3.47
CA LYS A 113 24.70 -3.47 -3.68
C LYS A 113 23.77 -3.11 -2.52
N LEU A 114 23.80 -3.88 -1.44
CA LEU A 114 22.97 -3.60 -0.26
C LEU A 114 23.58 -2.42 0.51
N ASN A 115 22.92 -1.26 0.43
CA ASN A 115 23.24 -0.13 1.30
C ASN A 115 22.57 -0.32 2.68
N ALA A 116 23.03 0.43 3.67
CA ALA A 116 22.55 0.29 5.04
C ALA A 116 21.04 0.54 5.20
N GLU A 117 20.47 1.46 4.41
CA GLU A 117 19.04 1.80 4.46
C GLU A 117 18.17 0.65 3.92
N LYS A 118 18.55 0.07 2.78
CA LYS A 118 17.87 -1.11 2.22
C LYS A 118 17.99 -2.31 3.14
N ALA A 119 19.18 -2.56 3.70
CA ALA A 119 19.38 -3.63 4.68
C ALA A 119 18.45 -3.45 5.89
N LYS A 120 18.33 -2.23 6.39
CA LYS A 120 17.45 -1.89 7.51
C LYS A 120 15.98 -2.17 7.16
N SER A 121 15.49 -1.66 6.03
CA SER A 121 14.09 -1.85 5.61
C SER A 121 13.74 -3.34 5.41
N VAL A 122 14.63 -4.12 4.80
CA VAL A 122 14.44 -5.58 4.64
C VAL A 122 14.35 -6.28 6.00
N LEU A 123 15.24 -5.94 6.94
CA LEU A 123 15.21 -6.50 8.30
C LEU A 123 13.94 -6.10 9.06
N GLU A 124 13.49 -4.85 8.93
CA GLU A 124 12.25 -4.38 9.54
C GLU A 124 11.04 -5.13 8.98
N ASN A 125 10.98 -5.34 7.67
CA ASN A 125 9.94 -6.14 7.02
C ASN A 125 9.94 -7.59 7.53
N HIS A 126 11.12 -8.22 7.66
CA HIS A 126 11.22 -9.56 8.24
C HIS A 126 10.71 -9.61 9.68
N ILE A 127 11.04 -8.61 10.50
CA ILE A 127 10.53 -8.56 11.88
C ILE A 127 9.01 -8.35 11.88
N LEU A 128 8.49 -7.44 11.05
CA LEU A 128 7.06 -7.18 10.92
C LEU A 128 6.26 -8.45 10.59
N ILE A 129 6.79 -9.34 9.75
CA ILE A 129 6.14 -10.63 9.40
C ILE A 129 5.89 -11.50 10.64
N ASP A 130 6.80 -11.46 11.62
CA ASP A 130 6.72 -12.30 12.81
C ASP A 130 5.91 -11.66 13.96
N LEU A 131 5.50 -10.39 13.83
CA LEU A 131 4.75 -9.71 14.89
C LEU A 131 3.30 -10.22 14.98
N PRO A 132 2.79 -10.48 16.19
CA PRO A 132 1.47 -11.13 16.38
C PRO A 132 0.29 -10.25 15.97
N ASN A 133 0.49 -8.94 15.85
CA ASN A 133 -0.50 -7.95 15.44
C ASN A 133 -0.29 -7.45 14.00
N VAL A 134 0.53 -8.14 13.21
CA VAL A 134 0.78 -7.81 11.81
C VAL A 134 0.40 -9.00 10.93
N ILE A 135 -0.30 -8.74 9.84
CA ILE A 135 -0.63 -9.73 8.81
C ILE A 135 -0.06 -9.23 7.49
N ILE A 136 0.72 -10.08 6.83
CA ILE A 136 1.30 -9.76 5.53
C ILE A 136 0.86 -10.83 4.52
N THR A 137 0.38 -10.37 3.36
CA THR A 137 0.05 -11.23 2.21
C THR A 137 0.89 -10.84 1.00
N PRO A 138 1.33 -11.80 0.16
CA PRO A 138 2.27 -11.53 -0.92
C PRO A 138 1.56 -10.99 -2.18
N HIS A 139 1.15 -9.72 -2.17
CA HIS A 139 0.57 -9.01 -3.32
C HIS A 139 -0.53 -9.82 -4.01
N MET A 140 -1.51 -10.27 -3.24
CA MET A 140 -2.57 -11.17 -3.66
C MET A 140 -3.97 -10.60 -3.46
N ALA A 141 -4.11 -9.30 -3.17
CA ALA A 141 -5.42 -8.65 -3.09
C ALA A 141 -6.23 -8.76 -4.40
N PHE A 142 -5.57 -8.92 -5.55
CA PHE A 142 -6.22 -9.15 -6.83
C PHE A 142 -6.59 -10.62 -7.09
N TYR A 143 -6.15 -11.58 -6.27
CA TYR A 143 -6.12 -13.00 -6.63
C TYR A 143 -7.49 -13.69 -6.49
N THR A 144 -8.44 -13.27 -7.33
CA THR A 144 -9.74 -13.89 -7.53
C THR A 144 -9.86 -14.45 -8.95
N LYS A 145 -10.75 -15.43 -9.12
CA LYS A 145 -10.98 -16.05 -10.44
C LYS A 145 -11.37 -15.01 -11.50
N GLU A 146 -12.24 -14.07 -11.14
CA GLU A 146 -12.74 -13.01 -12.03
C GLU A 146 -11.60 -12.07 -12.46
N ALA A 147 -10.72 -11.71 -11.54
CA ALA A 147 -9.58 -10.84 -11.83
C ALA A 147 -8.53 -11.57 -12.69
N GLU A 148 -8.24 -12.84 -12.42
CA GLU A 148 -7.36 -13.66 -13.27
C GLU A 148 -7.92 -13.78 -14.69
N GLU A 149 -9.21 -14.05 -14.83
CA GLU A 149 -9.88 -14.09 -16.14
C GLU A 149 -9.76 -12.75 -16.89
N SER A 150 -9.98 -11.63 -16.19
CA SER A 150 -9.83 -10.29 -16.76
C SER A 150 -8.38 -9.99 -17.20
N ILE A 151 -7.39 -10.42 -16.41
CA ILE A 151 -5.96 -10.28 -16.74
C ILE A 151 -5.63 -11.12 -17.99
N MET A 152 -6.09 -12.37 -18.05
CA MET A 152 -5.86 -13.26 -19.20
C MET A 152 -6.49 -12.69 -20.48
N GLU A 153 -7.72 -12.20 -20.40
CA GLU A 153 -8.42 -11.58 -21.52
C GLU A 153 -7.70 -10.32 -22.01
N THR A 154 -7.38 -9.41 -21.08
CA THR A 154 -6.67 -8.16 -21.39
C THR A 154 -5.31 -8.43 -22.03
N THR A 155 -4.55 -9.38 -21.48
CA THR A 155 -3.23 -9.76 -22.02
C THR A 155 -3.35 -10.35 -23.42
N THR A 156 -4.34 -11.23 -23.64
CA THR A 156 -4.61 -11.81 -24.96
C THR A 156 -4.98 -10.72 -25.98
N ASN A 157 -5.81 -9.76 -25.58
CA ASN A 157 -6.22 -8.64 -26.42
C ASN A 157 -5.07 -7.68 -26.71
N ASN A 158 -4.13 -7.46 -25.76
CA ASN A 158 -2.91 -6.69 -26.01
C ASN A 158 -2.04 -7.37 -27.08
N ILE A 159 -1.82 -8.68 -26.97
CA ILE A 159 -1.02 -9.46 -27.94
C ILE A 159 -1.66 -9.38 -29.34
N LYS A 160 -2.97 -9.60 -29.45
CA LYS A 160 -3.70 -9.46 -30.72
C LYS A 160 -3.58 -8.05 -31.28
N GLY A 161 -3.69 -7.02 -30.44
CA GLY A 161 -3.55 -5.62 -30.82
C GLY A 161 -2.18 -5.32 -31.43
N VAL A 162 -1.10 -5.80 -30.82
CA VAL A 162 0.27 -5.66 -31.36
C VAL A 162 0.38 -6.33 -32.74
N LEU A 163 -0.10 -7.57 -32.88
CA LEU A 163 -0.05 -8.32 -34.14
C LEU A 163 -0.89 -7.67 -35.26
N ALA A 164 -1.97 -7.01 -34.91
CA ALA A 164 -2.86 -6.30 -35.84
C ALA A 164 -2.40 -4.86 -36.16
N GLY A 165 -1.30 -4.39 -35.55
CA GLY A 165 -0.82 -3.01 -35.72
C GLY A 165 -1.63 -1.95 -34.94
N THR A 166 -2.44 -2.37 -33.97
CA THR A 166 -3.23 -1.50 -33.07
C THR A 166 -2.87 -1.81 -31.61
N PRO A 167 -1.63 -1.52 -31.16
CA PRO A 167 -1.23 -1.78 -29.79
C PRO A 167 -2.05 -0.96 -28.79
N GLN A 168 -2.32 -1.54 -27.62
CA GLN A 168 -3.07 -0.94 -26.52
C GLN A 168 -2.38 -1.25 -25.19
N ASN A 169 -2.67 -0.48 -24.13
CA ASN A 169 -2.04 -0.64 -22.81
C ASN A 169 -0.49 -0.61 -22.84
N ILE A 170 0.07 0.26 -23.69
CA ILE A 170 1.52 0.41 -23.86
C ILE A 170 2.11 1.05 -22.61
N VAL A 171 3.20 0.46 -22.10
CA VAL A 171 4.02 1.03 -21.02
C VAL A 171 5.25 1.68 -21.66
N ASN A 172 5.51 2.94 -21.31
CA ASN A 172 6.62 3.76 -21.82
C ASN A 172 6.65 3.87 -23.37
N PRO A 173 5.64 4.49 -23.99
CA PRO A 173 5.65 4.79 -25.43
C PRO A 173 6.71 5.80 -25.84
#